data_AF-A0A8H6GM52-F1
#
_entry.id   AF-A0A8H6GM52-F1
#
_cell.length_a   1.000
_cell.length_b   1.000
_cell.length_c   1.000
_cell.angle_alpha   90.00
_cell.angle_beta   90.00
_cell.angle_gamma   90.00
#
_symmetry.space_group_name_H-M   'P 1'
#
loop_
_entity.id
_entity.type
_entity.pdbx_description
1 polymer ?
#
loop_
_entity_poly.entity_id
_entity_poly.type
_entity_poly.pdbx_seq_one_letter_code
_entity_poly.pdbx_strand_id
1 'polypeptide(L)'
;MYLFIIEMSASPDDKRILVTRLKVLGETVAVTGDGTNDAPALKAADIGFSMGISGTEVAKEASEIILMDDNFASIITALKWGRAVNDAVQKFLQFQITVNITAVLLSFVTSMYDDKMEPILKAVQLLWINLIMDTMAALALATDPPTDSILDRPPQPKSAPLITMNMWKMIIGQSIFQVVVVLVLYFAGDSILGYNASIAAEKLQLDTIIFNMFVWMQIFNELNCRRLDNKFNVFVGIHRNLFFILINAIMIGLQIGIVFIGGRVFDIDTDGLNGVQWAISILIAAFSLPWGVLVRIFPDEWFAKVVYFLAPPFVAVYNWMARGWARFMRLFRKSKKADDEEDVSSLEERESKEKSSGVGPMIIEPRN
;
A
#
# COMPACT_ATOMS: atom_id res chain seq x y z
N MET A 1 19.26 5.27 -6.64
CA MET A 1 19.84 6.61 -6.78
C MET A 1 21.33 6.59 -6.50
N TYR A 2 22.11 6.45 -7.57
CA TYR A 2 23.48 6.96 -7.60
C TYR A 2 23.36 8.46 -7.83
N LEU A 3 23.89 9.27 -6.92
CA LEU A 3 23.98 10.71 -7.14
C LEU A 3 25.25 10.97 -7.94
N PHE A 4 25.11 11.09 -9.26
CA PHE A 4 26.18 11.59 -10.11
C PHE A 4 26.10 13.11 -10.13
N ILE A 5 26.88 13.78 -9.28
CA ILE A 5 27.05 15.23 -9.36
C ILE A 5 27.97 15.49 -10.56
N ILE A 6 27.38 15.91 -11.68
CA ILE A 6 28.11 16.28 -12.88
C ILE A 6 28.34 17.79 -12.83
N GLU A 7 29.50 18.19 -12.35
CA GLU A 7 29.99 19.56 -12.48
C GLU A 7 30.98 19.58 -13.64
N MET A 8 30.56 20.11 -14.79
CA MET A 8 31.38 20.12 -16.00
C MET A 8 31.19 21.46 -16.71
N SER A 9 32.30 22.13 -17.05
CA SER A 9 32.31 23.23 -18.02
C SER A 9 32.11 22.67 -19.43
N ALA A 10 30.90 22.18 -19.70
CA ALA A 10 30.48 21.57 -20.95
C ALA A 10 29.30 22.34 -21.54
N SER A 11 29.05 22.17 -22.84
CA SER A 11 27.90 22.84 -23.48
C SER A 11 26.57 22.33 -22.87
N PRO A 12 25.49 23.13 -22.92
CA PRO A 12 24.16 22.69 -22.46
C PRO A 12 23.72 21.36 -23.10
N ASP A 13 24.03 21.17 -24.38
CA ASP A 13 23.73 19.94 -25.11
C ASP A 13 24.54 18.74 -24.62
N ASP A 14 25.83 18.93 -24.29
CA ASP A 14 26.66 17.85 -23.74
C ASP A 14 26.12 17.35 -22.40
N LYS A 15 25.74 18.27 -21.51
CA LYS A 15 25.13 17.92 -20.21
C LYS A 15 23.84 17.13 -20.42
N ARG A 16 22.96 17.60 -21.32
CA ARG A 16 21.72 16.89 -21.66
C ARG A 16 21.98 15.49 -22.23
N ILE A 17 22.95 15.37 -23.16
CA ILE A 17 23.29 14.09 -23.79
C ILE A 17 23.80 13.10 -22.73
N LEU A 18 24.68 13.53 -21.83
CA LEU A 18 25.20 12.69 -20.76
C LEU A 18 24.09 12.16 -19.85
N VAL A 19 23.20 13.05 -19.38
CA VAL A 19 22.03 12.68 -18.55
C VAL A 19 21.15 11.67 -19.28
N THR A 20 20.89 11.92 -20.57
CA THR A 20 20.06 11.03 -21.40
C THR A 20 20.73 9.65 -21.55
N ARG A 21 22.04 9.61 -21.77
CA ARG A 21 22.80 8.35 -21.88
C ARG A 21 22.77 7.54 -20.58
N LEU A 22 22.98 8.20 -19.44
CA LEU A 22 22.88 7.55 -18.12
C LEU A 22 21.48 6.98 -17.87
N LYS A 23 20.42 7.70 -18.26
CA LYS A 23 19.04 7.20 -18.18
C LYS A 23 18.80 5.99 -19.08
N VAL A 24 19.37 5.97 -20.29
CA VAL A 24 19.30 4.81 -21.20
C VAL A 24 20.02 3.59 -20.63
N LEU A 25 21.06 3.79 -19.82
CA LEU A 25 21.74 2.71 -19.09
C LEU A 25 20.92 2.18 -17.89
N GLY A 26 19.75 2.76 -17.62
CA GLY A 26 18.85 2.33 -16.54
C GLY A 26 19.12 2.98 -15.20
N GLU A 27 20.06 3.93 -15.12
CA GLU A 27 20.38 4.63 -13.88
C GLU A 27 19.31 5.65 -13.50
N THR A 28 19.17 5.92 -12.19
CA THR A 28 18.40 7.07 -11.70
C THR A 28 19.34 8.26 -11.60
N VAL A 29 19.11 9.29 -12.42
CA VAL A 29 20.03 10.43 -12.53
C VAL A 29 19.44 11.66 -11.86
N ALA A 30 20.17 12.20 -10.89
CA ALA A 30 19.91 13.55 -10.39
C ALA A 30 20.97 14.52 -10.88
N VAL A 31 20.54 15.72 -11.24
CA VAL A 31 21.38 16.81 -11.74
C VAL A 31 21.19 18.00 -10.82
N THR A 32 22.26 18.76 -10.58
CA THR A 32 22.20 20.04 -9.89
C THR A 32 22.70 21.12 -10.84
N GLY A 33 22.09 22.31 -10.81
CA GLY A 33 22.49 23.43 -11.67
C GLY A 33 21.84 24.74 -11.24
N ASP A 34 22.50 25.85 -11.52
CA ASP A 34 22.07 27.20 -11.14
C ASP A 34 21.89 28.12 -12.36
N GLY A 35 22.52 27.79 -13.50
CA GLY A 35 22.47 28.57 -14.72
C GLY A 35 21.32 28.21 -15.67
N THR A 36 20.94 29.16 -16.54
CA THR A 36 20.04 28.93 -17.67
C THR A 36 20.54 27.82 -18.61
N ASN A 37 21.86 27.65 -18.67
CA ASN A 37 22.54 26.60 -19.44
C ASN A 37 22.30 25.19 -18.89
N ASP A 38 21.92 25.06 -17.62
CA ASP A 38 21.65 23.77 -16.98
C ASP A 38 20.19 23.34 -17.15
N ALA A 39 19.29 24.26 -17.53
CA ALA A 39 17.87 23.99 -17.67
C ALA A 39 17.53 22.78 -18.57
N PRO A 40 18.18 22.59 -19.75
CA PRO A 40 17.93 21.40 -20.57
C PRO A 40 18.35 20.09 -19.89
N ALA A 41 19.41 20.11 -19.07
CA ALA A 41 19.91 18.95 -18.35
C ALA A 41 19.07 18.65 -17.11
N LEU A 42 18.66 19.69 -16.36
CA LEU A 42 17.73 19.60 -15.24
C LEU A 42 16.40 18.97 -15.70
N LYS A 43 15.84 19.45 -16.81
CA LYS A 43 14.59 18.91 -17.36
C LYS A 43 14.71 17.47 -17.89
N ALA A 44 15.90 17.08 -18.35
CA ALA A 44 16.14 15.73 -18.87
C ALA A 44 16.39 14.70 -17.75
N ALA A 45 16.81 15.16 -16.56
CA ALA A 45 17.12 14.31 -15.41
C ALA A 45 15.88 13.55 -14.91
N ASP A 46 16.08 12.60 -14.00
CA ASP A 46 14.95 12.05 -13.24
C ASP A 46 14.56 13.00 -12.09
N ILE A 47 15.54 13.72 -11.53
CA ILE A 47 15.36 14.75 -10.50
C ILE A 47 16.40 15.88 -10.72
N GLY A 48 15.94 17.09 -10.95
CA GLY A 48 16.73 18.31 -11.01
C GLY A 48 16.71 19.06 -9.68
N PHE A 49 17.89 19.49 -9.25
CA PHE A 49 18.12 20.38 -8.11
C PHE A 49 18.56 21.76 -8.61
N SER A 50 17.91 22.82 -8.15
CA SER A 50 18.38 24.19 -8.40
C SER A 50 18.73 24.92 -7.11
N MET A 51 19.59 25.93 -7.23
CA MET A 51 19.99 26.79 -6.12
C MET A 51 18.92 27.88 -5.92
N GLY A 52 18.50 28.10 -4.68
CA GLY A 52 17.46 29.06 -4.34
C GLY A 52 17.95 30.51 -4.40
N ILE A 53 19.18 30.77 -3.96
CA ILE A 53 19.76 32.12 -3.88
C ILE A 53 20.56 32.43 -5.15
N SER A 54 21.49 31.54 -5.54
CA SER A 54 22.36 31.75 -6.71
C SER A 54 21.73 31.33 -8.04
N GLY A 55 20.65 30.54 -8.01
CA GLY A 55 20.02 29.99 -9.21
C GLY A 55 19.16 30.99 -9.97
N THR A 56 19.29 30.95 -11.30
CA THR A 56 18.43 31.68 -12.23
C THR A 56 16.98 31.16 -12.18
N GLU A 57 16.00 32.03 -12.44
CA GLU A 57 14.58 31.62 -12.46
C GLU A 57 14.31 30.50 -13.47
N VAL A 58 15.02 30.51 -14.61
CA VAL A 58 14.93 29.43 -15.61
C VAL A 58 15.41 28.09 -15.06
N ALA A 59 16.47 28.07 -14.25
CA ALA A 59 16.93 26.85 -13.59
C ALA A 59 15.94 26.36 -12.52
N LYS A 60 15.33 27.29 -11.76
CA LYS A 60 14.30 26.97 -10.76
C LYS A 60 13.06 26.35 -11.40
N GLU A 61 12.56 26.94 -12.48
CA GLU A 61 11.41 26.41 -13.24
C GLU A 61 11.72 25.07 -13.93
N ALA A 62 12.98 24.81 -14.26
CA ALA A 62 13.40 23.55 -14.87
C ALA A 62 13.63 22.41 -13.86
N SER A 63 13.70 22.71 -12.55
CA SER A 63 14.03 21.75 -11.48
C SER A 63 12.80 21.28 -10.69
N GLU A 64 12.84 20.06 -10.16
CA GLU A 64 11.80 19.53 -9.26
C GLU A 64 12.01 19.93 -7.80
N ILE A 65 13.26 20.21 -7.39
CA ILE A 65 13.60 20.57 -6.00
C ILE A 65 14.50 21.82 -6.00
N ILE A 66 14.10 22.84 -5.23
CA ILE A 66 14.86 24.07 -5.04
C ILE A 66 15.53 24.06 -3.66
N LEU A 67 16.85 24.22 -3.62
CA LEU A 67 17.64 24.30 -2.40
C LEU A 67 17.63 25.74 -1.87
N MET A 68 16.75 26.02 -0.91
CA MET A 68 16.56 27.37 -0.37
C MET A 68 17.80 27.95 0.32
N ASP A 69 18.71 27.11 0.77
CA ASP A 69 19.92 27.47 1.52
C ASP A 69 21.21 27.33 0.72
N ASP A 70 21.13 27.01 -0.59
CA ASP A 70 22.27 26.82 -1.48
C ASP A 70 23.33 25.83 -0.94
N ASN A 71 22.88 24.84 -0.15
CA ASN A 71 23.77 23.88 0.48
C ASN A 71 23.59 22.47 -0.09
N PHE A 72 24.68 21.88 -0.60
CA PHE A 72 24.68 20.48 -1.07
C PHE A 72 24.31 19.47 0.03
N ALA A 73 24.48 19.80 1.31
CA ALA A 73 24.01 18.96 2.42
C ALA A 73 22.49 18.76 2.40
N SER A 74 21.73 19.72 1.87
CA SER A 74 20.28 19.63 1.71
C SER A 74 19.88 18.55 0.67
N ILE A 75 20.74 18.26 -0.31
CA ILE A 75 20.54 17.12 -1.24
C ILE A 75 20.62 15.81 -0.47
N ILE A 76 21.60 15.65 0.42
CA ILE A 76 21.74 14.44 1.25
C ILE A 76 20.51 14.27 2.15
N THR A 77 20.01 15.37 2.72
CA THR A 77 18.78 15.36 3.53
C THR A 77 17.56 14.96 2.70
N ALA A 78 17.40 15.50 1.50
CA ALA A 78 16.34 15.10 0.58
C ALA A 78 16.42 13.60 0.21
N LEU A 79 17.63 13.08 -0.02
CA LEU A 79 17.86 11.65 -0.27
C LEU A 79 17.47 10.78 0.93
N LYS A 80 17.82 11.19 2.16
CA LYS A 80 17.42 10.49 3.39
C LYS A 80 15.90 10.41 3.49
N TRP A 81 15.20 11.52 3.27
CA TRP A 81 13.74 11.57 3.29
C TRP A 81 13.11 10.74 2.18
N GLY A 82 13.61 10.81 0.94
CA GLY A 82 13.11 9.99 -0.16
C GLY A 82 13.23 8.48 0.11
N ARG A 83 14.35 8.04 0.70
CA ARG A 83 14.53 6.64 1.12
C ARG A 83 13.59 6.27 2.27
N ALA A 84 13.38 7.16 3.24
CA ALA A 84 12.49 6.91 4.38
C ALA A 84 11.03 6.79 3.94
N VAL A 85 10.59 7.63 2.99
CA VAL A 85 9.24 7.55 2.41
C VAL A 85 9.03 6.22 1.67
N ASN A 86 10.00 5.77 0.87
CA ASN A 86 9.91 4.46 0.21
C ASN A 86 9.80 3.31 1.23
N ASP A 87 10.60 3.35 2.30
CA ASP A 87 10.50 2.35 3.37
C ASP A 87 9.13 2.42 4.08
N ALA A 88 8.61 3.62 4.34
CA ALA A 88 7.27 3.80 4.92
C ALA A 88 6.18 3.19 4.05
N VAL A 89 6.22 3.41 2.73
CA VAL A 89 5.28 2.80 1.77
C VAL A 89 5.37 1.28 1.82
N GLN A 90 6.58 0.72 1.85
CA GLN A 90 6.76 -0.73 1.95
C GLN A 90 6.22 -1.29 3.27
N LYS A 91 6.47 -0.63 4.42
CA LYS A 91 5.91 -1.04 5.73
C LYS A 91 4.39 -1.04 5.71
N PHE A 92 3.79 0.03 5.16
CA PHE A 92 2.35 0.16 5.01
C PHE A 92 1.77 -0.95 4.13
N LEU A 93 2.38 -1.21 2.96
CA LEU A 93 1.93 -2.30 2.08
C LEU A 93 2.04 -3.66 2.75
N GLN A 94 3.11 -3.92 3.51
CA GLN A 94 3.25 -5.17 4.26
C GLN A 94 2.10 -5.34 5.25
N PHE A 95 1.78 -4.29 6.01
CA PHE A 95 0.67 -4.29 6.96
C PHE A 95 -0.68 -4.49 6.25
N GLN A 96 -1.00 -3.64 5.28
CA GLN A 96 -2.30 -3.60 4.60
C GLN A 96 -2.58 -4.91 3.83
N ILE A 97 -1.58 -5.49 3.18
CA ILE A 97 -1.76 -6.75 2.45
C ILE A 97 -1.99 -7.91 3.44
N THR A 98 -1.29 -7.91 4.59
CA THR A 98 -1.50 -8.92 5.64
C THR A 98 -2.93 -8.86 6.17
N VAL A 99 -3.43 -7.66 6.49
CA VAL A 99 -4.79 -7.48 7.02
C VAL A 99 -5.82 -7.94 5.99
N ASN A 100 -5.69 -7.50 4.73
CA ASN A 100 -6.64 -7.82 3.67
C ASN A 100 -6.67 -9.32 3.32
N ILE A 101 -5.52 -9.97 3.16
CA ILE A 101 -5.47 -11.41 2.89
C ILE A 101 -6.16 -12.17 4.03
N THR A 102 -5.86 -11.82 5.27
CA THR A 102 -6.43 -12.48 6.44
C THR A 102 -7.94 -12.25 6.53
N ALA A 103 -8.40 -11.01 6.36
CA ALA A 103 -9.82 -10.67 6.44
C ALA A 103 -10.65 -11.38 5.35
N VAL A 104 -10.13 -11.43 4.11
CA VAL A 104 -10.80 -12.11 2.99
C VAL A 104 -10.84 -13.62 3.21
N LEU A 105 -9.71 -14.24 3.60
CA LEU A 105 -9.66 -15.67 3.87
C LEU A 105 -10.59 -16.08 5.01
N LEU A 106 -10.59 -15.32 6.10
CA LEU A 106 -11.49 -15.57 7.23
C LEU A 106 -12.95 -15.45 6.81
N SER A 107 -13.32 -14.33 6.20
CA SER A 107 -14.69 -14.12 5.73
C SER A 107 -15.16 -15.24 4.81
N PHE A 108 -14.32 -15.64 3.85
CA PHE A 108 -14.62 -16.72 2.92
C PHE A 108 -14.81 -18.07 3.62
N VAL A 109 -13.85 -18.50 4.44
CA VAL A 109 -13.91 -19.81 5.11
C VAL A 109 -15.07 -19.88 6.09
N THR A 110 -15.31 -18.83 6.88
CA THR A 110 -16.41 -18.81 7.84
C THR A 110 -17.77 -18.72 7.16
N SER A 111 -17.92 -17.92 6.10
CA SER A 111 -19.17 -17.86 5.33
C SER A 111 -19.49 -19.17 4.61
N MET A 112 -18.48 -19.96 4.24
CA MET A 112 -18.72 -21.27 3.64
C MET A 112 -19.24 -22.32 4.64
N TYR A 113 -18.92 -22.14 5.92
CA TYR A 113 -19.30 -23.09 6.97
C TYR A 113 -20.57 -22.68 7.71
N ASP A 114 -20.84 -21.39 7.85
CA ASP A 114 -22.04 -20.90 8.50
C ASP A 114 -23.29 -21.16 7.63
N ASP A 115 -24.34 -21.73 8.21
CA ASP A 115 -25.58 -22.09 7.51
C ASP A 115 -26.30 -20.87 6.88
N LYS A 116 -26.04 -19.66 7.40
CA LYS A 116 -26.61 -18.40 6.89
C LYS A 116 -25.67 -17.69 5.92
N MET A 117 -24.51 -18.27 5.62
CA MET A 117 -23.44 -17.67 4.83
C MET A 117 -22.90 -16.36 5.41
N GLU A 118 -23.06 -16.16 6.72
CA GLU A 118 -22.61 -14.94 7.39
C GLU A 118 -21.11 -15.05 7.76
N PRO A 119 -20.28 -14.06 7.38
CA PRO A 119 -18.87 -14.06 7.77
C PRO A 119 -18.72 -13.75 9.26
N ILE A 120 -17.67 -14.28 9.88
CA ILE A 120 -17.39 -14.04 11.30
C ILE A 120 -17.15 -12.56 11.63
N LEU A 121 -16.54 -11.82 10.70
CA LEU A 121 -16.39 -10.37 10.80
C LEU A 121 -17.52 -9.70 10.03
N LYS A 122 -18.38 -8.97 10.75
CA LYS A 122 -19.53 -8.28 10.16
C LYS A 122 -19.08 -7.12 9.27
N ALA A 123 -19.94 -6.71 8.34
CA ALA A 123 -19.61 -5.65 7.37
C ALA A 123 -19.14 -4.34 8.04
N VAL A 124 -19.78 -3.92 9.13
CA VAL A 124 -19.39 -2.70 9.88
C VAL A 124 -18.04 -2.87 10.59
N GLN A 125 -17.75 -4.07 11.10
CA GLN A 125 -16.48 -4.40 11.75
C GLN A 125 -15.33 -4.39 10.73
N LEU A 126 -15.55 -4.98 9.55
CA LEU A 126 -14.60 -4.93 8.43
C LEU A 126 -14.37 -3.50 7.94
N LEU A 127 -15.42 -2.68 7.89
CA LEU A 127 -15.30 -1.26 7.53
C LEU A 127 -14.43 -0.52 8.54
N TRP A 128 -14.60 -0.76 9.84
CA TRP A 128 -13.76 -0.17 10.88
C TRP A 128 -12.28 -0.51 10.70
N ILE A 129 -11.98 -1.79 10.42
CA ILE A 129 -10.61 -2.25 10.20
C ILE A 129 -10.02 -1.62 8.91
N ASN A 130 -10.69 -1.79 7.78
CA ASN A 130 -10.15 -1.38 6.47
C ASN A 130 -10.17 0.13 6.20
N LEU A 131 -11.10 0.88 6.82
CA LEU A 131 -11.22 2.31 6.56
C LEU A 131 -10.51 3.14 7.62
N ILE A 132 -10.70 2.82 8.89
CA ILE A 132 -10.24 3.68 9.97
C ILE A 132 -8.90 3.18 10.50
N MET A 133 -8.81 1.91 10.91
CA MET A 133 -7.58 1.37 11.47
C MET A 133 -6.44 1.37 10.46
N ASP A 134 -6.69 0.93 9.22
CA ASP A 134 -5.68 0.95 8.16
C ASP A 134 -5.17 2.37 7.86
N THR A 135 -6.05 3.37 7.85
CA THR A 135 -5.65 4.77 7.62
C THR A 135 -4.81 5.30 8.78
N MET A 136 -5.16 4.95 10.02
CA MET A 136 -4.38 5.35 11.20
C MET A 136 -3.02 4.65 11.22
N ALA A 137 -2.96 3.34 10.96
CA ALA A 137 -1.71 2.59 10.86
C ALA A 137 -0.82 3.09 9.72
N ALA A 138 -1.40 3.46 8.56
CA ALA A 138 -0.67 4.09 7.46
C ALA A 138 0.02 5.39 7.92
N LEU A 139 -0.73 6.25 8.62
CA LEU A 139 -0.20 7.50 9.15
C LEU A 139 0.88 7.27 10.21
N ALA A 140 0.71 6.27 11.09
CA ALA A 140 1.69 5.91 12.10
C ALA A 140 3.00 5.40 11.48
N LEU A 141 2.92 4.53 10.47
CA LEU A 141 4.09 3.96 9.79
C LEU A 141 4.77 4.98 8.84
N ALA A 142 4.03 5.93 8.29
CA ALA A 142 4.55 6.97 7.41
C ALA A 142 5.31 8.09 8.13
N THR A 143 5.07 8.26 9.43
CA THR A 143 5.68 9.34 10.23
C THR A 143 6.99 8.93 10.91
N ASP A 144 7.54 7.76 10.58
CA ASP A 144 8.83 7.32 11.11
C ASP A 144 9.97 8.23 10.62
N PRO A 145 10.70 8.92 11.53
CA PRO A 145 11.76 9.83 11.13
C PRO A 145 12.94 9.07 10.51
N PRO A 146 13.61 9.63 9.49
CA PRO A 146 14.77 9.01 8.86
C PRO A 146 15.89 8.70 9.87
N THR A 147 16.65 7.64 9.61
CA THR A 147 17.84 7.27 10.40
C THR A 147 19.07 7.43 9.51
N ASP A 148 20.21 7.79 10.09
CA ASP A 148 21.45 7.94 9.31
C ASP A 148 21.90 6.62 8.67
N SER A 149 21.60 5.49 9.32
CA SER A 149 21.84 4.15 8.79
C SER A 149 21.14 3.86 7.46
N ILE A 150 20.17 4.68 7.05
CA ILE A 150 19.51 4.54 5.75
C ILE A 150 20.45 4.87 4.57
N LEU A 151 21.54 5.59 4.84
CA LEU A 151 22.56 5.92 3.85
C LEU A 151 23.59 4.81 3.64
N ASP A 152 23.80 3.95 4.65
CA ASP A 152 24.81 2.88 4.60
C ASP A 152 24.47 1.78 3.57
N ARG A 153 23.19 1.66 3.20
CA ARG A 153 22.75 0.69 2.20
C ARG A 153 22.84 1.23 0.77
N PRO A 154 23.17 0.39 -0.22
CA PRO A 154 23.19 0.80 -1.62
C PRO A 154 21.78 1.19 -2.11
N PRO A 155 21.69 2.02 -3.16
CA PRO A 155 20.42 2.38 -3.77
C PRO A 155 19.67 1.16 -4.32
N GLN A 156 18.34 1.14 -4.16
CA GLN A 156 17.51 0.11 -4.79
C GLN A 156 17.48 0.31 -6.32
N PRO A 157 17.60 -0.76 -7.11
CA PRO A 157 17.50 -0.69 -8.57
C PRO A 157 16.04 -0.46 -9.01
N LYS A 158 15.84 0.15 -10.18
CA LYS A 158 14.50 0.44 -10.74
C LYS A 158 13.66 -0.83 -10.98
N SER A 159 14.31 -1.97 -11.19
CA SER A 159 13.67 -3.27 -11.41
C SER A 159 13.36 -4.04 -10.12
N ALA A 160 13.75 -3.53 -8.94
CA ALA A 160 13.42 -4.20 -7.69
C ALA A 160 11.89 -4.20 -7.49
N PRO A 161 11.29 -5.35 -7.14
CA PRO A 161 9.87 -5.40 -6.83
C PRO A 161 9.59 -4.57 -5.57
N LEU A 162 8.47 -3.85 -5.56
CA LEU A 162 8.05 -3.05 -4.42
C LEU A 162 7.81 -3.90 -3.16
N ILE A 163 7.27 -5.11 -3.34
CA ILE A 163 7.10 -6.10 -2.29
C ILE A 163 8.22 -7.13 -2.44
N THR A 164 9.18 -7.08 -1.53
CA THR A 164 10.33 -8.00 -1.53
C THR A 164 9.91 -9.40 -1.08
N MET A 165 10.76 -10.41 -1.35
CA MET A 165 10.50 -11.78 -0.87
C MET A 165 10.40 -11.87 0.65
N ASN A 166 11.17 -11.05 1.35
CA ASN A 166 11.16 -11.00 2.81
C ASN A 166 9.84 -10.42 3.34
N MET A 167 9.28 -9.44 2.64
CA MET A 167 7.93 -8.93 2.95
C MET A 167 6.88 -10.02 2.70
N TRP A 168 6.92 -10.74 1.58
CA TRP A 168 6.00 -11.84 1.32
C TRP A 168 6.07 -12.94 2.39
N LYS A 169 7.28 -13.29 2.84
CA LYS A 169 7.48 -14.23 3.96
C LYS A 169 6.77 -13.76 5.22
N MET A 170 6.92 -12.48 5.57
CA MET A 170 6.25 -11.88 6.73
C MET A 170 4.74 -11.82 6.57
N ILE A 171 4.24 -11.40 5.40
CA ILE A 171 2.81 -11.32 5.08
C ILE A 171 2.16 -12.70 5.25
N ILE A 172 2.68 -13.71 4.56
CA ILE A 172 2.10 -15.06 4.59
C ILE A 172 2.24 -15.67 5.99
N GLY A 173 3.40 -15.52 6.63
CA GLY A 173 3.63 -16.04 7.98
C GLY A 173 2.67 -15.45 9.02
N GLN A 174 2.44 -14.13 8.98
CA GLN A 174 1.49 -13.47 9.89
C GLN A 174 0.04 -13.80 9.54
N SER A 175 -0.32 -13.82 8.25
CA SER A 175 -1.67 -14.21 7.82
C SER A 175 -2.02 -15.64 8.24
N ILE A 176 -1.09 -16.60 8.10
CA ILE A 176 -1.34 -17.98 8.56
C ILE A 176 -1.62 -18.00 10.06
N PHE A 177 -0.82 -17.30 10.86
CA PHE A 177 -1.05 -17.24 12.31
C PHE A 177 -2.43 -16.65 12.65
N GLN A 178 -2.76 -15.49 12.08
CA GLN A 178 -4.04 -14.84 12.34
C GLN A 178 -5.22 -15.70 11.87
N VAL A 179 -5.13 -16.31 10.68
CA VAL A 179 -6.17 -17.22 10.17
C VAL A 179 -6.34 -18.42 11.09
N VAL A 180 -5.25 -19.09 11.49
CA VAL A 180 -5.31 -20.27 12.36
C VAL A 180 -5.92 -19.92 13.72
N VAL A 181 -5.46 -18.84 14.35
CA VAL A 181 -5.99 -18.42 15.66
C VAL A 181 -7.47 -18.12 15.60
N VAL A 182 -7.92 -17.34 14.62
CA VAL A 182 -9.35 -16.99 14.49
C VAL A 182 -10.19 -18.22 14.13
N LEU A 183 -9.73 -19.09 13.22
CA LEU A 183 -10.48 -20.30 12.87
C LEU A 183 -10.57 -21.28 14.05
N VAL A 184 -9.51 -21.43 14.84
CA VAL A 184 -9.55 -22.25 16.06
C VAL A 184 -10.59 -21.71 17.04
N LEU A 185 -10.67 -20.39 17.22
CA LEU A 185 -11.69 -19.79 18.08
C LEU A 185 -13.09 -19.85 17.49
N TYR A 186 -13.21 -19.78 16.17
CA TYR A 186 -14.50 -19.92 15.49
C TYR A 186 -15.06 -21.35 15.62
N PHE A 187 -14.23 -22.37 15.42
CA PHE A 187 -14.68 -23.77 15.43
C PHE A 187 -14.66 -24.44 16.80
N ALA A 188 -13.74 -24.06 17.67
CA ALA A 188 -13.54 -24.70 18.97
C ALA A 188 -13.65 -23.71 20.15
N GLY A 189 -13.97 -22.44 19.91
CA GLY A 189 -14.10 -21.44 20.98
C GLY A 189 -15.23 -21.75 21.96
N ASP A 190 -16.28 -22.43 21.51
CA ASP A 190 -17.36 -22.93 22.35
C ASP A 190 -16.84 -23.88 23.45
N SER A 191 -16.04 -24.87 23.06
CA SER A 191 -15.45 -25.87 23.96
C SER A 191 -14.27 -25.33 24.78
N ILE A 192 -13.46 -24.45 24.19
CA ILE A 192 -12.24 -23.91 24.81
C ILE A 192 -12.57 -22.86 25.87
N LEU A 193 -13.54 -21.99 25.59
CA LEU A 193 -13.92 -20.88 26.48
C LEU A 193 -15.17 -21.20 27.32
N GLY A 194 -15.81 -22.34 27.08
CA GLY A 194 -16.99 -22.80 27.84
C GLY A 194 -18.28 -22.07 27.48
N TYR A 195 -18.37 -21.51 26.26
CA TYR A 195 -19.57 -20.88 25.73
C TYR A 195 -20.41 -21.90 24.96
N ASN A 196 -21.73 -21.81 25.09
CA ASN A 196 -22.66 -22.60 24.29
C ASN A 196 -23.12 -21.78 23.08
N ALA A 197 -22.52 -22.05 21.91
CA ALA A 197 -22.85 -21.41 20.65
C ALA A 197 -24.31 -21.60 20.20
N SER A 198 -25.07 -22.51 20.84
CA SER A 198 -26.51 -22.69 20.61
C SER A 198 -27.34 -21.55 21.20
N ILE A 199 -26.80 -20.80 22.17
CA ILE A 199 -27.45 -19.66 22.81
C ILE A 199 -27.01 -18.39 22.10
N ALA A 200 -27.96 -17.65 21.53
CA ALA A 200 -27.68 -16.47 20.70
C ALA A 200 -26.85 -15.39 21.45
N ALA A 201 -27.09 -15.19 22.74
CA ALA A 201 -26.32 -14.25 23.57
C ALA A 201 -24.86 -14.69 23.75
N GLU A 202 -24.61 -15.98 23.99
CA GLU A 202 -23.26 -16.51 24.17
C GLU A 202 -22.50 -16.59 22.83
N LYS A 203 -23.20 -16.84 21.72
CA LYS A 203 -22.62 -16.71 20.37
C LYS A 203 -22.18 -15.28 20.09
N LEU A 204 -23.01 -14.28 20.41
CA LEU A 204 -22.67 -12.87 20.25
C LEU A 204 -21.44 -12.46 21.09
N GLN A 205 -21.31 -13.02 22.30
CA GLN A 205 -20.12 -12.84 23.14
C GLN A 205 -18.87 -13.43 22.48
N LEU A 206 -18.95 -14.65 21.93
CA LEU A 206 -17.83 -15.28 21.25
C LEU A 206 -17.40 -14.49 20.00
N ASP A 207 -18.36 -14.05 19.18
CA ASP A 207 -18.10 -13.21 18.00
C ASP A 207 -17.43 -11.88 18.40
N THR A 208 -17.86 -11.30 19.52
CA THR A 208 -17.27 -10.09 20.12
C THR A 208 -15.82 -10.32 20.56
N ILE A 209 -15.51 -11.46 21.18
CA ILE A 209 -14.13 -11.84 21.56
C ILE A 209 -13.26 -12.02 20.31
N ILE A 210 -13.77 -12.70 19.28
CA ILE A 210 -13.06 -12.93 18.03
C ILE A 210 -12.76 -11.60 17.34
N PHE A 211 -13.73 -10.70 17.24
CA PHE A 211 -13.53 -9.36 16.69
C PHE A 211 -12.49 -8.57 17.49
N ASN A 212 -12.63 -8.53 18.82
CA ASN A 212 -11.69 -7.80 19.68
C ASN A 212 -10.26 -8.32 19.54
N MET A 213 -10.08 -9.65 19.54
CA MET A 213 -8.78 -10.28 19.37
C MET A 213 -8.20 -10.01 17.98
N PHE A 214 -9.02 -10.04 16.93
CA PHE A 214 -8.58 -9.73 15.58
C PHE A 214 -8.03 -8.30 15.47
N VAL A 215 -8.70 -7.33 16.07
CA VAL A 215 -8.21 -5.94 16.14
C VAL A 215 -6.87 -5.85 16.88
N TRP A 216 -6.75 -6.50 18.03
CA TRP A 216 -5.47 -6.52 18.76
C TRP A 216 -4.35 -7.16 17.96
N MET A 217 -4.63 -8.23 17.21
CA MET A 217 -3.64 -8.83 16.32
C MET A 217 -3.18 -7.86 15.24
N GLN A 218 -4.04 -6.96 14.74
CA GLN A 218 -3.61 -5.92 13.81
C GLN A 218 -2.69 -4.90 14.48
N ILE A 219 -3.03 -4.42 15.68
CA ILE A 219 -2.17 -3.49 16.43
C ILE A 219 -0.78 -4.10 16.69
N PHE A 220 -0.71 -5.37 17.09
CA PHE A 220 0.58 -6.04 17.27
C PHE A 220 1.31 -6.33 15.95
N ASN A 221 0.57 -6.63 14.87
CA ASN A 221 1.15 -6.81 13.55
C ASN A 221 1.72 -5.49 12.98
N GLU A 222 1.10 -4.35 13.27
CA GLU A 222 1.62 -3.02 12.91
C GLU A 222 3.03 -2.81 13.49
N LEU A 223 3.23 -3.18 14.76
CA LEU A 223 4.55 -3.16 15.39
C LEU A 223 5.55 -4.04 14.62
N ASN A 224 5.17 -5.27 14.27
CA ASN A 224 6.01 -6.15 13.45
C ASN A 224 6.33 -5.57 12.07
N CYS A 225 5.39 -4.87 11.44
CA CYS A 225 5.55 -4.27 10.12
C CYS A 225 6.45 -3.03 10.12
N ARG A 226 6.73 -2.44 11.29
CA ARG A 226 7.63 -1.28 11.42
C ARG A 226 9.06 -1.55 10.99
N ARG A 227 9.46 -2.82 10.93
CA ARG A 227 10.78 -3.25 10.44
C ARG A 227 10.63 -4.20 9.26
N LEU A 228 11.22 -3.81 8.13
CA LEU A 228 11.27 -4.59 6.89
C LEU A 228 12.47 -5.57 6.84
N ASP A 229 13.41 -5.46 7.78
CA ASP A 229 14.60 -6.32 7.85
C ASP A 229 14.37 -7.55 8.74
N ASN A 230 15.12 -8.63 8.49
CA ASN A 230 15.11 -9.85 9.30
C ASN A 230 15.74 -9.67 10.70
N LYS A 231 15.96 -8.43 11.18
CA LYS A 231 16.55 -8.17 12.50
C LYS A 231 15.52 -8.40 13.60
N PHE A 232 16.00 -8.89 14.75
CA PHE A 232 15.15 -9.32 15.87
C PHE A 232 14.44 -8.20 16.62
N ASN A 233 15.07 -7.02 16.73
CA ASN A 233 14.58 -5.99 17.65
C ASN A 233 13.56 -5.07 16.97
N VAL A 234 12.28 -5.38 17.13
CA VAL A 234 11.13 -4.61 16.61
C VAL A 234 10.91 -3.31 17.39
N PHE A 235 11.34 -3.26 18.66
CA PHE A 235 11.11 -2.13 19.57
C PHE A 235 12.14 -0.98 19.44
N VAL A 236 13.16 -1.13 18.57
CA VAL A 236 14.21 -0.12 18.42
C VAL A 236 13.62 1.21 17.97
N GLY A 237 13.77 2.23 18.81
CA GLY A 237 13.38 3.60 18.51
C GLY A 237 11.87 3.85 18.54
N ILE A 238 11.07 3.04 19.24
CA ILE A 238 9.62 3.32 19.40
C ILE A 238 9.40 4.64 20.11
N HIS A 239 10.13 4.88 21.20
CA HIS A 239 10.09 6.11 21.98
C HIS A 239 10.55 7.36 21.21
N ARG A 240 11.23 7.21 20.07
CA ARG A 240 11.66 8.35 19.24
C ARG A 240 10.53 8.90 18.37
N ASN A 241 9.52 8.09 18.06
CA ASN A 241 8.38 8.50 17.24
C ASN A 241 7.13 8.68 18.13
N LEU A 242 6.95 9.89 18.65
CA LEU A 242 5.79 10.24 19.47
C LEU A 242 4.48 10.14 18.68
N PHE A 243 4.49 10.42 17.37
CA PHE A 243 3.31 10.29 16.52
C PHE A 243 2.84 8.85 16.43
N PHE A 244 3.76 7.91 16.26
CA PHE A 244 3.45 6.47 16.28
C PHE A 244 2.76 6.05 17.59
N ILE A 245 3.31 6.48 18.73
CA ILE A 245 2.75 6.17 20.06
C ILE A 245 1.36 6.81 20.22
N LEU A 246 1.21 8.08 19.83
CA LEU A 246 -0.05 8.81 19.92
C LEU A 246 -1.15 8.14 19.09
N ILE A 247 -0.85 7.78 17.83
CA ILE A 247 -1.82 7.14 16.93
C ILE A 247 -2.19 5.76 17.46
N ASN A 248 -1.22 4.98 17.94
CA ASN A 248 -1.49 3.68 18.58
C ASN A 248 -2.36 3.83 19.83
N ALA A 249 -2.11 4.85 20.67
CA ALA A 249 -2.95 5.14 21.83
C ALA A 249 -4.38 5.53 21.43
N ILE A 250 -4.55 6.30 20.35
CA ILE A 250 -5.87 6.64 19.81
C ILE A 250 -6.57 5.38 19.28
N MET A 251 -5.89 4.50 18.54
CA MET A 251 -6.46 3.24 18.05
C MET A 251 -6.93 2.34 19.20
N ILE A 252 -6.11 2.21 20.26
CA ILE A 252 -6.48 1.46 21.47
C ILE A 252 -7.69 2.11 22.15
N GLY A 253 -7.69 3.43 22.31
CA GLY A 253 -8.80 4.17 22.93
C GLY A 253 -10.11 4.03 22.14
N LEU A 254 -10.05 4.11 20.82
CA LEU A 254 -11.21 3.90 19.94
C LEU A 254 -11.71 2.45 20.01
N GLN A 255 -10.80 1.47 20.03
CA GLN A 255 -11.19 0.07 20.17
C GLN A 255 -11.89 -0.20 21.52
N ILE A 256 -11.39 0.37 22.61
CA ILE A 256 -12.04 0.30 23.92
C ILE A 256 -13.43 0.97 23.85
N GLY A 257 -13.53 2.15 23.23
CA GLY A 257 -14.80 2.85 23.04
C GLY A 257 -15.82 2.04 22.24
N ILE A 258 -15.40 1.38 21.15
CA ILE A 258 -16.28 0.54 20.32
C ILE A 258 -16.81 -0.65 21.12
N VAL A 259 -15.97 -1.30 21.93
CA VAL A 259 -16.39 -2.44 22.74
C VAL A 259 -17.43 -2.06 23.79
N PHE A 260 -17.27 -0.92 24.46
CA PHE A 260 -18.16 -0.53 25.56
C PHE A 260 -19.39 0.28 25.13
N ILE A 261 -19.32 1.01 24.01
CA ILE A 261 -20.37 1.95 23.57
C ILE A 261 -21.01 1.49 22.24
N GLY A 262 -20.26 0.73 21.44
CA GLY A 262 -20.63 0.39 20.05
C GLY A 262 -21.56 -0.81 19.88
N GLY A 263 -22.05 -1.43 20.96
CA GLY A 263 -22.83 -2.69 20.94
C GLY A 263 -23.85 -2.81 19.81
N ARG A 264 -24.73 -1.80 19.66
CA ARG A 264 -25.81 -1.84 18.65
C ARG A 264 -25.35 -1.63 17.21
N VAL A 265 -24.29 -0.85 16.98
CA VAL A 265 -23.82 -0.47 15.63
C VAL A 265 -22.85 -1.51 15.08
N PHE A 266 -22.01 -2.05 15.96
CA PHE A 266 -20.99 -3.04 15.63
C PHE A 266 -21.46 -4.48 15.86
N ASP A 267 -22.70 -4.64 16.34
CA ASP A 267 -23.33 -5.92 16.67
C ASP A 267 -22.42 -6.76 17.56
N ILE A 268 -22.08 -6.11 18.68
CA ILE A 268 -21.22 -6.51 19.79
C ILE A 268 -22.11 -6.66 21.03
N ASP A 269 -21.75 -7.57 21.94
CA ASP A 269 -22.48 -7.74 23.20
C ASP A 269 -22.61 -6.40 23.96
N THR A 270 -23.84 -6.09 24.37
CA THR A 270 -24.19 -4.80 24.99
C THR A 270 -23.58 -4.62 26.37
N ASP A 271 -23.23 -5.72 27.04
CA ASP A 271 -22.54 -5.70 28.33
C ASP A 271 -21.02 -5.53 28.19
N GLY A 272 -20.51 -5.49 26.95
CA GLY A 272 -19.10 -5.37 26.62
C GLY A 272 -18.32 -6.66 26.92
N LEU A 273 -16.99 -6.56 26.95
CA LEU A 273 -16.12 -7.68 27.33
C LEU A 273 -15.72 -7.60 28.81
N ASN A 274 -15.75 -8.74 29.49
CA ASN A 274 -15.22 -8.89 30.84
C ASN A 274 -13.68 -8.78 30.83
N GLY A 275 -13.07 -8.38 31.95
CA GLY A 275 -11.62 -8.24 32.08
C GLY A 275 -10.84 -9.52 31.76
N VAL A 276 -11.41 -10.70 32.04
CA VAL A 276 -10.81 -11.99 31.65
C VAL A 276 -10.79 -12.16 30.13
N GLN A 277 -11.89 -11.83 29.44
CA GLN A 277 -11.96 -11.94 27.99
C GLN A 277 -11.01 -10.95 27.30
N TRP A 278 -10.91 -9.72 27.82
CA TRP A 278 -9.90 -8.74 27.38
C TRP A 278 -8.48 -9.29 27.53
N ALA A 279 -8.16 -9.89 28.69
CA ALA A 279 -6.85 -10.46 28.94
C ALA A 279 -6.54 -11.60 27.94
N ILE A 280 -7.51 -12.49 27.67
CA ILE A 280 -7.35 -13.57 26.68
C ILE A 280 -7.08 -12.99 25.29
N SER A 281 -7.89 -12.02 24.84
CA SER A 281 -7.72 -11.36 23.54
C SER A 281 -6.35 -10.73 23.38
N ILE A 282 -5.90 -9.96 24.38
CA ILE A 282 -4.61 -9.26 24.34
C ILE A 282 -3.45 -10.25 24.40
N LEU A 283 -3.52 -11.27 25.26
CA LEU A 283 -2.43 -12.24 25.44
C LEU A 283 -2.22 -13.10 24.20
N ILE A 284 -3.29 -13.60 23.59
CA ILE A 284 -3.21 -14.38 22.36
C ILE A 284 -2.71 -13.49 21.22
N ALA A 285 -3.24 -12.26 21.10
CA ALA A 285 -2.80 -11.34 20.07
C ALA A 285 -1.33 -10.92 20.24
N ALA A 286 -0.85 -10.77 21.47
CA ALA A 286 0.56 -10.47 21.77
C ALA A 286 1.50 -11.59 21.30
N PHE A 287 1.01 -12.83 21.17
CA PHE A 287 1.77 -13.95 20.62
C PHE A 287 2.11 -13.79 19.13
N SER A 288 1.44 -12.89 18.41
CA SER A 288 1.82 -12.50 17.04
C SER A 288 3.22 -11.86 16.96
N LEU A 289 3.70 -11.24 18.06
CA LEU A 289 5.04 -10.66 18.14
C LEU A 289 6.16 -11.72 18.12
N PRO A 290 6.21 -12.69 19.07
CA PRO A 290 7.20 -13.76 19.02
C PRO A 290 7.01 -14.63 17.76
N TRP A 291 5.78 -14.83 17.28
CA TRP A 291 5.56 -15.49 16.00
C TRP A 291 6.23 -14.76 14.83
N GLY A 292 6.12 -13.42 14.79
CA GLY A 292 6.81 -12.60 13.80
C GLY A 292 8.33 -12.77 13.84
N VAL A 293 8.90 -12.95 15.03
CA VAL A 293 10.32 -13.27 15.20
C VAL A 293 10.65 -14.67 14.64
N LEU A 294 9.82 -15.67 14.90
CA LEU A 294 9.99 -17.02 14.35
C LEU A 294 9.97 -17.02 12.82
N VAL A 295 9.04 -16.27 12.21
CA VAL A 295 8.97 -16.11 10.75
C VAL A 295 10.23 -15.43 10.19
N ARG A 296 10.86 -14.50 10.93
CA ARG A 296 12.13 -13.89 10.52
C ARG A 296 13.31 -14.87 10.56
N ILE A 297 13.33 -15.80 11.53
CA ILE A 297 14.37 -16.84 11.64
C ILE A 297 14.28 -17.82 10.47
N PHE A 298 13.10 -18.06 9.93
CA PHE A 298 12.91 -18.96 8.81
C PHE A 298 13.71 -18.50 7.57
N PRO A 299 14.59 -19.34 6.99
CA PRO A 299 15.48 -18.96 5.89
C PRO A 299 14.72 -18.54 4.63
N ASP A 300 15.14 -17.42 4.04
CA ASP A 300 14.53 -16.85 2.83
C ASP A 300 14.60 -17.83 1.64
N GLU A 301 15.67 -18.63 1.55
CA GLU A 301 15.85 -19.64 0.49
C GLU A 301 14.79 -20.75 0.52
N TRP A 302 14.37 -21.14 1.73
CA TRP A 302 13.38 -22.20 1.89
C TRP A 302 12.00 -21.66 1.52
N PHE A 303 11.70 -20.43 1.91
CA PHE A 303 10.47 -19.75 1.50
C PHE A 303 10.41 -19.61 -0.03
N ALA A 304 11.52 -19.18 -0.66
CA ALA A 304 11.60 -19.07 -2.11
C ALA A 304 11.34 -20.41 -2.83
N LYS A 305 11.88 -21.53 -2.29
CA LYS A 305 11.60 -22.88 -2.81
C LYS A 305 10.14 -23.27 -2.67
N VAL A 306 9.52 -22.99 -1.52
CA VAL A 306 8.09 -23.27 -1.28
C VAL A 306 7.22 -22.45 -2.24
N VAL A 307 7.50 -21.16 -2.40
CA VAL A 307 6.79 -20.30 -3.35
C VAL A 307 6.99 -20.80 -4.77
N TYR A 308 8.21 -21.17 -5.18
CA TYR A 308 8.45 -21.70 -6.52
C TYR A 308 7.70 -23.01 -6.79
N PHE A 309 7.53 -23.86 -5.77
CA PHE A 309 6.75 -25.08 -5.87
C PHE A 309 5.24 -24.82 -5.95
N LEU A 310 4.74 -23.84 -5.19
CA LEU A 310 3.31 -23.50 -5.12
C LEU A 310 2.86 -22.51 -6.21
N ALA A 311 3.76 -21.74 -6.81
CA ALA A 311 3.44 -20.71 -7.81
C ALA A 311 2.85 -21.23 -9.14
N PRO A 312 3.29 -22.38 -9.72
CA PRO A 312 2.82 -22.84 -11.03
C PRO A 312 1.29 -22.93 -11.18
N PRO A 313 0.50 -23.48 -10.23
CA PRO A 313 -0.96 -23.47 -10.35
C PRO A 313 -1.54 -22.05 -10.29
N PHE A 314 -1.04 -21.19 -9.40
CA PHE A 314 -1.50 -19.79 -9.33
C PHE A 314 -1.18 -19.01 -10.60
N VAL A 315 0.02 -19.19 -11.16
CA VAL A 315 0.44 -18.55 -12.42
C VAL A 315 -0.38 -19.09 -13.60
N ALA A 316 -0.72 -20.37 -13.60
CA ALA A 316 -1.59 -20.94 -14.63
C ALA A 316 -3.01 -20.35 -14.57
N VAL A 317 -3.59 -20.23 -13.38
CA VAL A 317 -4.89 -19.57 -13.16
C VAL A 317 -4.82 -18.09 -13.54
N TYR A 318 -3.79 -17.36 -13.12
CA TYR A 318 -3.59 -15.97 -13.50
C TYR A 318 -3.48 -15.80 -15.01
N ASN A 319 -2.65 -16.60 -15.69
CA ASN A 319 -2.50 -16.55 -17.14
C ASN A 319 -3.78 -16.95 -17.87
N TRP A 320 -4.59 -17.84 -17.30
CA TRP A 320 -5.90 -18.19 -17.83
C TRP A 320 -6.90 -17.03 -17.67
N MET A 321 -7.00 -16.44 -16.48
CA MET A 321 -7.83 -15.27 -16.20
C MET A 321 -7.42 -14.06 -17.06
N ALA A 322 -6.13 -13.75 -17.15
CA ALA A 322 -5.61 -12.65 -17.95
C ALA A 322 -5.92 -12.84 -19.45
N ARG A 323 -5.84 -14.08 -19.96
CA ARG A 323 -6.27 -14.40 -21.33
C ARG A 323 -7.78 -14.24 -21.51
N GLY A 324 -8.58 -14.64 -20.52
CA GLY A 324 -10.03 -14.41 -20.49
C GLY A 324 -10.37 -12.92 -20.51
N TRP A 325 -9.74 -12.14 -19.64
CA TRP A 325 -9.90 -10.69 -19.55
C TRP A 325 -9.47 -9.97 -20.82
N ALA A 326 -8.34 -10.35 -21.42
CA ALA A 326 -7.89 -9.80 -22.69
C ALA A 326 -8.87 -10.09 -23.84
N ARG A 327 -9.50 -11.27 -23.86
CA ARG A 327 -10.56 -11.62 -24.84
C ARG A 327 -11.83 -10.79 -24.60
N PHE A 328 -12.24 -10.65 -23.35
CA PHE A 328 -13.38 -9.82 -22.95
C PHE A 328 -13.18 -8.34 -23.34
N MET A 329 -12.03 -7.77 -23.01
CA MET A 329 -11.67 -6.40 -23.39
C MET A 329 -11.63 -6.20 -24.91
N ARG A 330 -11.23 -7.21 -25.69
CA ARG A 330 -11.30 -7.15 -27.15
C ARG A 330 -12.73 -7.10 -27.68
N LEU A 331 -13.69 -7.76 -27.03
CA LEU A 331 -15.10 -7.68 -27.40
C LEU A 331 -15.66 -6.28 -27.14
N PHE A 332 -15.36 -5.69 -25.97
CA PHE A 332 -15.74 -4.31 -25.65
C PHE A 332 -15.10 -3.29 -26.60
N ARG A 333 -13.82 -3.48 -26.94
CA ARG A 333 -13.12 -2.59 -27.89
C ARG A 333 -13.64 -2.74 -29.33
N LYS A 334 -14.15 -3.92 -29.69
CA LYS A 334 -14.77 -4.16 -30.99
C LYS A 334 -16.18 -3.58 -31.06
N SER A 335 -16.96 -3.65 -29.98
CA SER A 335 -18.28 -3.01 -29.86
C SER A 335 -18.15 -1.49 -30.00
N LYS A 336 -17.25 -0.86 -29.23
CA LYS A 336 -17.03 0.59 -29.31
C LYS A 336 -16.60 1.06 -30.69
N LYS A 337 -15.75 0.29 -31.37
CA LYS A 337 -15.32 0.61 -32.73
C LYS A 337 -16.44 0.44 -33.77
N ALA A 338 -17.36 -0.51 -33.55
CA ALA A 338 -18.53 -0.68 -34.40
C ALA A 338 -19.52 0.48 -34.23
N ASP A 339 -19.74 0.93 -32.98
CA ASP A 339 -20.58 2.10 -32.68
C ASP A 339 -19.99 3.38 -33.30
N ASP A 340 -18.67 3.59 -33.18
CA ASP A 340 -17.98 4.74 -33.79
C ASP A 340 -18.03 4.70 -35.34
N GLU A 341 -17.94 3.52 -35.96
CA GLU A 341 -18.03 3.35 -37.43
C GLU A 341 -19.49 3.53 -37.95
N GLU A 342 -20.50 3.08 -37.19
CA GLU A 342 -21.93 3.33 -37.50
C GLU A 342 -22.28 4.83 -37.41
N ASP A 343 -21.82 5.53 -36.37
CA ASP A 343 -22.06 6.97 -36.20
C ASP A 343 -21.48 7.77 -37.37
N VAL A 344 -20.23 7.49 -37.78
CA VAL A 344 -19.59 8.16 -38.92
C VAL A 344 -20.34 7.89 -40.23
N SER A 345 -20.74 6.65 -40.48
CA SER A 345 -21.51 6.30 -41.69
C SER A 345 -22.87 7.01 -41.74
N SER A 346 -23.54 7.17 -40.59
CA SER A 346 -24.82 7.86 -40.48
C SER A 346 -24.71 9.38 -40.72
N LEU A 347 -23.57 9.96 -40.35
CA LEU A 347 -23.25 11.38 -40.60
C LEU A 347 -22.94 11.62 -42.08
N GLU A 348 -22.18 10.73 -42.73
CA GLU A 348 -21.90 10.81 -44.18
C GLU A 348 -23.19 10.64 -45.02
N GLU A 349 -24.10 9.75 -44.61
CA GLU A 349 -25.42 9.63 -45.24
C GLU A 349 -26.28 10.91 -45.07
N ARG A 350 -26.20 11.58 -43.92
CA ARG A 350 -26.90 12.85 -43.70
C ARG A 350 -26.32 13.98 -44.56
N GLU A 351 -24.99 14.11 -44.60
CA GLU A 351 -24.32 15.12 -45.44
C GLU A 351 -24.59 14.90 -46.94
N SER A 352 -24.64 13.65 -47.40
CA SER A 352 -24.94 13.35 -48.81
C SER A 352 -26.40 13.70 -49.17
N LYS A 353 -27.36 13.46 -48.28
CA LYS A 353 -28.76 13.89 -48.43
C LYS A 353 -28.90 15.41 -48.39
N GLU A 354 -28.16 16.10 -47.53
CA GLU A 354 -28.17 17.57 -47.51
C GLU A 354 -27.59 18.16 -48.80
N LYS A 355 -26.46 17.64 -49.29
CA LYS A 355 -25.86 18.06 -50.57
C LYS A 355 -26.75 17.78 -51.78
N SER A 356 -27.55 16.71 -51.77
CA SER A 356 -28.51 16.43 -52.85
C SER A 356 -29.77 17.31 -52.76
N SER A 357 -30.06 17.91 -51.61
CA SER A 357 -31.25 18.75 -51.38
C SER A 357 -31.04 20.24 -51.71
N GLY A 358 -29.82 20.66 -52.08
CA GLY A 358 -29.55 21.98 -52.64
C GLY A 358 -29.61 23.15 -51.67
N VAL A 359 -29.49 22.93 -50.35
CA VAL A 359 -29.45 24.01 -49.35
C VAL A 359 -28.01 24.24 -48.89
N GLY A 360 -27.40 25.34 -49.33
CA GLY A 360 -26.04 25.74 -48.92
C GLY A 360 -25.99 26.29 -47.47
N PRO A 361 -24.85 26.17 -46.77
CA PRO A 361 -24.76 26.50 -45.34
C PRO A 361 -24.83 28.01 -45.09
N MET A 362 -25.65 28.39 -44.11
CA MET A 362 -25.84 29.75 -43.61
C MET A 362 -24.67 30.12 -42.69
N ILE A 363 -23.80 31.03 -43.14
CA ILE A 363 -22.71 31.59 -42.33
C ILE A 363 -23.33 32.53 -41.29
N ILE A 364 -23.16 32.22 -40.00
CA ILE A 364 -23.49 33.12 -38.89
C ILE A 364 -22.19 33.77 -38.42
N GLU A 365 -22.01 35.06 -38.72
CA GLU A 365 -20.94 35.87 -38.14
C GLU A 365 -21.27 36.25 -36.68
N PRO A 366 -20.28 36.27 -35.77
CA PRO A 366 -20.49 36.72 -34.39
C PRO A 366 -20.63 38.24 -34.35
N ARG A 367 -21.72 38.72 -33.72
CA ARG A 367 -21.89 40.14 -33.36
C ARG A 367 -20.92 40.53 -32.24
N ASN A 368 -20.24 41.66 -32.43
CA ASN A 368 -19.36 42.37 -31.50
C ASN A 368 -19.90 42.47 -30.07
#